data_AF-A0A7L2RZR7-F1
#
_entry.id   AF-A0A7L2RZR7-F1
#
_cell.length_a   1.000
_cell.length_b   1.000
_cell.length_c   1.000
_cell.angle_alpha   90.00
_cell.angle_beta   90.00
_cell.angle_gamma   90.00
#
_symmetry.space_group_name_H-M   'P 1'
#
loop_
_entity.id
_entity.type
_entity.pdbx_description
1 polymer ?
#
loop_
_entity_poly.entity_id
_entity_poly.type
_entity_poly.pdbx_seq_one_letter_code
_entity_poly.pdbx_strand_id
1 'polypeptide(L)'
;NSWEPIEKYINEQYEKFLKEEVNIARKKRIPDTRVHCCLYFISPTGHSLRPLDLEFMKHLSKVVNIIPVIAKADTMTLEEKTEFKQRVRKELEVNGIEFYPQKEFDEDLEDKTENDKIRQESMPFAVVGSDKEYQVNGKRVLGRKTPWGIIEVENLTHCEFALLRDFVIRTHLQDLKEVTHNIHYETYRAKRLNDNGGLPPMTVETEENHESNL
;
A
#
# COMPACT_ATOMS: atom_id res chain seq x y z
N ASN A 1 17.17 10.36 7.41
CA ASN A 1 16.27 9.39 8.09
C ASN A 1 15.95 8.22 7.16
N SER A 2 15.59 7.03 7.66
CA SER A 2 15.44 5.82 6.83
C SER A 2 14.19 5.78 5.94
N TRP A 3 13.19 6.62 6.21
CA TRP A 3 11.95 6.74 5.40
C TRP A 3 12.06 7.73 4.24
N GLU A 4 13.00 8.66 4.29
CA GLU A 4 13.18 9.73 3.28
C GLU A 4 13.31 9.22 1.85
N PRO A 5 14.04 8.12 1.55
CA PRO A 5 14.12 7.62 0.16
C PRO A 5 12.78 7.15 -0.39
N ILE A 6 11.93 6.55 0.46
CA ILE A 6 10.60 6.06 0.06
C ILE A 6 9.64 7.23 -0.14
N GLU A 7 9.64 8.17 0.80
CA GLU A 7 8.84 9.39 0.70
C GLU A 7 9.23 10.23 -0.53
N LYS A 8 10.54 10.35 -0.80
CA LYS A 8 11.06 11.00 -2.00
C LYS A 8 10.53 10.32 -3.27
N TYR A 9 10.57 8.99 -3.35
CA TYR A 9 10.04 8.28 -4.51
C TYR A 9 8.54 8.54 -4.72
N ILE A 10 7.73 8.50 -3.65
CA ILE A 10 6.28 8.80 -3.71
C ILE A 10 6.05 10.22 -4.24
N ASN A 11 6.73 11.21 -3.65
CA ASN A 11 6.62 12.62 -4.04
C ASN A 11 7.10 12.87 -5.47
N GLU A 12 8.14 12.16 -5.95
CA GLU A 12 8.57 12.23 -7.35
C GLU A 12 7.48 11.75 -8.32
N GLN A 13 6.68 10.75 -7.95
CA GLN A 13 5.57 10.32 -8.80
C GLN A 13 4.43 11.35 -8.82
N TYR A 14 4.17 12.01 -7.68
CA TYR A 14 3.22 13.12 -7.64
C TYR A 14 3.68 14.31 -8.48
N GLU A 15 4.97 14.69 -8.40
CA GLU A 15 5.53 15.77 -9.23
C GLU A 15 5.47 15.43 -10.73
N LYS A 16 5.78 14.18 -11.12
CA LYS A 16 5.65 13.73 -12.52
C LYS A 16 4.20 13.85 -13.01
N PHE A 17 3.24 13.41 -12.20
CA PHE A 17 1.83 13.50 -12.55
C PHE A 17 1.37 14.97 -12.67
N LEU A 18 1.76 15.83 -11.72
CA LEU A 18 1.44 17.26 -11.74
C LEU A 18 1.97 17.96 -12.99
N LYS A 19 3.21 17.66 -13.40
CA LYS A 19 3.80 18.24 -14.62
C LYS A 19 3.01 17.87 -15.88
N GLU A 20 2.55 16.62 -15.98
CA GLU A 20 1.72 16.16 -17.10
C GLU A 20 0.30 16.73 -17.05
N GLU A 21 -0.29 16.90 -15.87
CA GLU A 21 -1.62 17.51 -15.67
C GLU A 21 -1.66 18.98 -16.10
N VAL A 22 -0.59 19.72 -15.81
CA VAL A 22 -0.44 21.16 -16.11
C VAL A 22 -0.04 21.42 -17.56
N ASN A 23 0.53 20.43 -18.24
CA ASN A 23 1.03 20.59 -19.60
C ASN A 23 -0.08 21.02 -20.58
N ILE A 24 0.17 22.09 -21.34
CA ILE A 24 -0.76 22.61 -22.36
C ILE A 24 -1.03 21.56 -23.44
N ALA A 25 -0.01 20.81 -23.84
CA ALA A 25 -0.11 19.68 -24.76
C ALA A 25 -0.44 18.37 -24.03
N ARG A 26 -1.42 18.40 -23.11
CA ARG A 26 -1.77 17.24 -22.29
C ARG A 26 -2.05 16.01 -23.15
N LYS A 27 -1.44 14.89 -22.79
CA LYS A 27 -1.72 13.60 -23.41
C LYS A 27 -3.17 13.23 -23.12
N LYS A 28 -3.86 12.62 -24.09
CA LYS A 28 -5.24 12.09 -23.91
C LYS A 28 -5.31 11.08 -22.76
N ARG A 29 -4.21 10.38 -22.48
CA ARG A 29 -4.04 9.47 -21.34
C ARG A 29 -2.72 9.79 -20.66
N ILE A 30 -2.80 10.35 -19.45
CA ILE A 30 -1.62 10.59 -18.60
C ILE A 30 -1.19 9.24 -18.01
N PRO A 31 0.08 8.83 -18.17
CA PRO A 31 0.60 7.67 -17.45
C PRO A 31 0.55 7.92 -15.94
N ASP A 32 -0.20 7.10 -15.20
CA ASP A 32 -0.28 7.21 -13.74
C ASP A 32 0.74 6.27 -13.10
N THR A 33 1.85 6.83 -12.59
CA THR A 33 2.88 6.10 -11.86
C THR A 33 2.81 6.33 -10.35
N ARG A 34 1.79 7.04 -9.86
CA ARG A 34 1.63 7.32 -8.43
C ARG A 34 1.43 6.02 -7.66
N VAL A 35 1.94 5.98 -6.43
CA VAL A 35 1.81 4.82 -5.56
C VAL A 35 0.42 4.85 -4.93
N HIS A 36 -0.49 3.99 -5.40
CA HIS A 36 -1.86 3.95 -4.86
C HIS A 36 -1.98 3.22 -3.52
N CYS A 37 -1.00 2.35 -3.20
CA CYS A 37 -1.00 1.51 -2.02
C CYS A 37 0.44 1.14 -1.60
N CYS A 38 0.70 1.19 -0.31
CA CYS A 38 1.94 0.73 0.32
C CYS A 38 1.64 -0.42 1.28
N LEU A 39 2.14 -1.62 0.96
CA LEU A 39 2.10 -2.76 1.87
C LEU A 39 3.23 -2.63 2.89
N TYR A 40 2.90 -2.34 4.15
CA TYR A 40 3.89 -2.18 5.21
C TYR A 40 4.08 -3.49 5.97
N PHE A 41 5.25 -4.12 5.81
CA PHE A 41 5.55 -5.41 6.41
C PHE A 41 6.05 -5.27 7.85
N ILE A 42 5.28 -5.82 8.78
CA ILE A 42 5.56 -5.89 10.21
C ILE A 42 6.20 -7.24 10.52
N SER A 43 7.30 -7.23 11.25
CA SER A 43 7.97 -8.47 11.67
C SER A 43 7.11 -9.24 12.68
N PRO A 44 6.97 -10.58 12.56
CA PRO A 44 6.17 -11.40 13.46
C PRO A 44 6.91 -11.67 14.79
N THR A 45 7.10 -10.64 15.61
CA THR A 45 7.84 -10.76 16.88
C THR A 45 7.00 -11.29 18.02
N GLY A 46 5.67 -11.26 17.91
CA GLY A 46 4.74 -11.58 19.01
C GLY A 46 4.68 -10.51 20.11
N HIS A 47 5.52 -9.47 20.03
CA HIS A 47 5.63 -8.39 21.01
C HIS A 47 5.04 -7.09 20.46
N SER A 48 5.45 -5.93 20.98
CA SER A 48 5.06 -4.62 20.46
C SER A 48 5.68 -4.31 19.10
N LEU A 49 5.03 -3.41 18.36
CA LEU A 49 5.61 -2.75 17.20
C LEU A 49 6.89 -2.04 17.60
N ARG A 50 7.88 -2.11 16.72
CA ARG A 50 9.15 -1.42 16.97
C ARG A 50 8.89 0.08 16.88
N PRO A 51 9.52 0.91 17.73
CA PRO A 51 9.41 2.37 17.63
C PRO A 51 9.75 2.90 16.23
N LEU A 52 10.69 2.25 15.56
CA LEU A 52 11.04 2.56 14.17
C LEU A 52 9.86 2.32 13.21
N ASP A 53 9.10 1.24 13.36
CA ASP A 53 7.94 0.96 12.51
C ASP A 53 6.83 1.99 12.72
N LEU A 54 6.60 2.37 13.98
CA LEU A 54 5.62 3.40 14.33
C LEU A 54 5.97 4.75 13.68
N GLU A 55 7.23 5.18 13.79
CA GLU A 55 7.68 6.42 13.17
C GLU A 55 7.58 6.34 11.63
N PHE A 56 8.02 5.23 11.03
CA PHE A 56 7.98 5.05 9.58
C PHE A 56 6.54 5.11 9.03
N MET A 57 5.61 4.36 9.64
CA MET A 57 4.20 4.36 9.23
C MET A 57 3.56 5.74 9.43
N LYS A 58 3.93 6.47 10.49
CA LYS A 58 3.42 7.82 10.75
C LYS A 58 3.85 8.86 9.71
N HIS A 59 5.03 8.70 9.10
CA HIS A 59 5.44 9.56 7.97
C HIS A 59 4.76 9.14 6.68
N LEU A 60 4.74 7.83 6.39
CA LEU A 60 4.14 7.32 5.16
C LEU A 60 2.61 7.54 5.09
N SER A 61 1.88 7.47 6.19
CA SER A 61 0.41 7.54 6.19
C SER A 61 -0.10 8.89 5.69
N LYS A 62 0.73 9.93 5.78
CA LYS A 62 0.42 11.29 5.33
C LYS A 62 0.54 11.50 3.82
N VAL A 63 1.16 10.55 3.11
CA VAL A 63 1.49 10.68 1.69
C VAL A 63 1.04 9.50 0.85
N VAL A 64 0.65 8.37 1.44
CA VAL A 64 0.20 7.18 0.74
C VAL A 64 -0.72 6.32 1.61
N ASN A 65 -1.63 5.58 0.97
CA ASN A 65 -2.45 4.56 1.63
C ASN A 65 -1.58 3.41 2.14
N ILE A 66 -1.52 3.22 3.46
CA ILE A 66 -0.80 2.11 4.09
C ILE A 66 -1.75 0.95 4.36
N ILE A 67 -1.33 -0.26 4.01
CA ILE A 67 -1.95 -1.51 4.48
C ILE A 67 -0.92 -2.27 5.34
N PRO A 68 -1.15 -2.42 6.65
CA PRO A 68 -0.24 -3.16 7.53
C PRO A 68 -0.40 -4.68 7.30
N VAL A 69 0.74 -5.36 7.16
CA VAL A 69 0.82 -6.79 6.86
C VAL A 69 1.81 -7.45 7.82
N ILE A 70 1.40 -8.53 8.50
CA ILE A 70 2.33 -9.35 9.28
C ILE A 70 3.09 -10.26 8.31
N ALA A 71 4.41 -10.06 8.23
CA ALA A 71 5.31 -10.84 7.40
C ALA A 71 5.48 -12.26 7.95
N LYS A 72 5.72 -13.24 7.06
CA LYS A 72 6.11 -14.61 7.43
C LYS A 72 5.23 -15.20 8.55
N ALA A 73 3.91 -15.10 8.39
CA ALA A 73 2.97 -15.52 9.42
C ALA A 73 3.06 -17.01 9.79
N ASP A 74 3.73 -17.83 8.96
CA ASP A 74 4.08 -19.22 9.26
C ASP A 74 5.03 -19.39 10.44
N THR A 75 5.62 -18.30 10.97
CA THR A 75 6.45 -18.34 12.18
C THR A 75 5.65 -18.25 13.48
N MET A 76 4.34 -18.05 13.41
CA MET A 76 3.45 -17.90 14.57
C MET A 76 2.41 -19.01 14.60
N THR A 77 2.01 -19.44 15.80
CA THR A 77 0.82 -20.30 15.94
C THR A 77 -0.47 -19.51 15.67
N LEU A 78 -1.61 -20.20 15.61
CA LEU A 78 -2.91 -19.55 15.42
C LEU A 78 -3.26 -18.60 16.57
N GLU A 79 -2.93 -19.00 17.80
CA GLU A 79 -3.13 -18.22 19.01
C GLU A 79 -2.23 -16.97 19.01
N GLU A 80 -0.92 -17.15 18.78
CA GLU A 80 0.05 -16.06 18.71
C GLU A 80 -0.31 -15.05 17.62
N LYS A 81 -0.73 -15.53 16.44
CA LYS A 81 -1.20 -14.68 15.34
C LYS A 81 -2.40 -13.83 15.76
N THR A 82 -3.37 -14.43 16.44
CA THR A 82 -4.59 -13.74 16.89
C THR A 82 -4.24 -12.64 17.90
N GLU A 83 -3.43 -12.97 18.90
CA GLU A 83 -2.98 -12.02 19.92
C GLU A 83 -2.15 -10.87 19.31
N PHE A 84 -1.24 -11.20 18.40
CA PHE A 84 -0.39 -10.21 17.77
C PHE A 84 -1.19 -9.26 16.86
N LYS A 85 -2.17 -9.77 16.10
CA LYS A 85 -3.08 -8.91 15.31
C LYS A 85 -3.83 -7.90 16.18
N GLN A 86 -4.34 -8.34 17.34
CA GLN A 86 -5.03 -7.44 18.29
C GLN A 86 -4.08 -6.39 18.84
N ARG A 87 -2.86 -6.79 19.20
CA ARG A 87 -1.84 -5.88 19.72
C ARG A 87 -1.43 -4.83 18.70
N VAL A 88 -1.15 -5.24 17.45
CA VAL A 88 -0.82 -4.31 16.36
C VAL A 88 -1.93 -3.29 16.16
N ARG A 89 -3.20 -3.72 16.07
CA ARG A 89 -4.34 -2.80 15.93
C ARG A 89 -4.41 -1.77 17.06
N LYS A 90 -4.27 -2.23 18.31
CA LYS A 90 -4.29 -1.35 19.48
C LYS A 90 -3.13 -0.34 19.45
N GLU A 91 -1.94 -0.78 19.06
CA GLU A 91 -0.78 0.12 19.00
C GLU A 91 -0.88 1.14 17.86
N LEU A 92 -1.42 0.76 16.70
CA LEU A 92 -1.71 1.72 15.62
C LEU A 92 -2.71 2.79 16.08
N GLU A 93 -3.78 2.38 16.78
CA GLU A 93 -4.79 3.31 17.33
C GLU A 93 -4.19 4.25 18.38
N VAL A 94 -3.46 3.73 19.37
CA VAL A 94 -2.85 4.53 20.45
C VAL A 94 -1.85 5.55 19.90
N ASN A 95 -1.14 5.23 18.82
CA ASN A 95 -0.16 6.11 18.20
C ASN A 95 -0.76 7.05 17.14
N GLY A 96 -2.08 6.96 16.87
CA GLY A 96 -2.75 7.75 15.86
C GLY A 96 -2.21 7.51 14.45
N ILE A 97 -1.87 6.26 14.13
CA ILE A 97 -1.37 5.88 12.80
C ILE A 97 -2.58 5.52 11.94
N GLU A 98 -2.81 6.35 10.93
CA GLU A 98 -3.83 6.10 9.91
C GLU A 98 -3.37 5.03 8.93
N PHE A 99 -4.26 4.10 8.64
CA PHE A 99 -4.07 3.07 7.63
C PHE A 99 -5.37 2.87 6.87
N TYR A 100 -5.25 2.39 5.64
CA TYR A 100 -6.36 2.14 4.75
C TYR A 100 -7.11 0.86 5.16
N PRO A 101 -8.46 0.82 5.17
CA PRO A 101 -9.39 1.90 4.78
C PRO A 101 -9.65 2.88 5.94
N GLN A 102 -9.43 4.18 5.74
CA GLN A 102 -9.61 5.19 6.78
C GLN A 102 -11.10 5.44 7.04
N LYS A 103 -11.48 5.50 8.32
CA LYS A 103 -12.89 5.69 8.75
C LYS A 103 -13.52 6.99 8.24
N GLU A 104 -12.70 8.01 7.99
CA GLU A 104 -13.16 9.31 7.48
C GLU A 104 -13.58 9.28 6.00
N PHE A 105 -13.22 8.21 5.27
CA PHE A 105 -13.56 8.03 3.86
C PHE A 105 -14.66 6.98 3.63
N ASP A 106 -15.27 6.44 4.69
CA ASP A 106 -16.44 5.57 4.52
C ASP A 106 -17.62 6.41 3.98
N GLU A 107 -18.13 6.10 2.77
CA GLU A 107 -19.14 6.93 2.08
C GLU A 107 -20.54 6.76 2.65
N ASP A 108 -20.91 5.52 2.99
CA ASP A 108 -22.21 5.17 3.54
C ASP A 108 -22.15 4.08 4.64
N LEU A 109 -23.32 3.64 5.10
CA LEU A 109 -23.41 2.66 6.19
C LEU A 109 -22.98 1.24 5.77
N GLU A 110 -23.15 0.89 4.49
CA GLU A 110 -22.74 -0.40 3.94
C GLU A 110 -21.21 -0.46 3.88
N ASP A 111 -20.58 0.57 3.29
CA ASP A 111 -19.13 0.74 3.25
C ASP A 111 -18.53 0.72 4.64
N LYS A 112 -19.09 1.50 5.57
CA LYS A 112 -18.64 1.51 6.96
C LYS A 112 -18.68 0.11 7.58
N THR A 113 -19.74 -0.66 7.32
CA THR A 113 -19.91 -2.00 7.87
C THR A 113 -18.90 -2.99 7.29
N GLU A 114 -18.65 -2.93 5.97
CA GLU A 114 -17.63 -3.75 5.32
C GLU A 114 -16.22 -3.37 5.82
N ASN A 115 -15.89 -2.08 5.78
CA ASN A 115 -14.59 -1.57 6.19
C ASN A 115 -14.32 -1.80 7.69
N ASP A 116 -15.33 -1.73 8.55
CA ASP A 116 -15.17 -2.06 9.98
C ASP A 116 -14.81 -3.53 10.18
N LYS A 117 -15.40 -4.47 9.43
CA LYS A 117 -14.98 -5.89 9.48
C LYS A 117 -13.53 -6.05 9.02
N ILE A 118 -13.12 -5.33 8.00
CA ILE A 118 -11.74 -5.36 7.51
C ILE A 118 -10.79 -4.82 8.57
N ARG A 119 -11.07 -3.65 9.14
CA ARG A 119 -10.26 -3.01 10.19
C ARG A 119 -10.20 -3.83 11.48
N GLN A 120 -11.31 -4.45 11.90
CA GLN A 120 -11.44 -5.09 13.21
C GLN A 120 -11.20 -6.60 13.19
N GLU A 121 -11.31 -7.28 12.06
CA GLU A 121 -11.17 -8.74 11.99
C GLU A 121 -10.02 -9.14 11.06
N SER A 122 -9.94 -8.52 9.88
CA SER A 122 -8.98 -8.93 8.85
C SER A 122 -7.60 -8.32 9.05
N MET A 123 -7.49 -7.03 9.41
CA MET A 123 -6.21 -6.34 9.49
C MET A 123 -5.53 -6.45 10.87
N PRO A 124 -4.18 -6.45 10.92
CA PRO A 124 -3.27 -6.59 9.77
C PRO A 124 -3.34 -7.99 9.15
N PHE A 125 -3.16 -8.10 7.83
CA PHE A 125 -3.19 -9.39 7.14
C PHE A 125 -1.94 -10.21 7.49
N ALA A 126 -2.12 -11.45 7.94
CA ALA A 126 -1.05 -12.37 8.28
C ALA A 126 -0.72 -13.28 7.09
N VAL A 127 0.34 -12.93 6.36
CA VAL A 127 0.63 -13.52 5.04
C VAL A 127 1.86 -14.42 5.05
N VAL A 128 1.84 -15.39 4.16
CA VAL A 128 2.99 -16.22 3.79
C VAL A 128 3.24 -15.99 2.30
N GLY A 129 4.49 -15.71 1.93
CA GLY A 129 4.88 -15.52 0.53
C GLY A 129 5.54 -16.77 -0.06
N SER A 130 5.25 -17.07 -1.32
CA SER A 130 6.01 -18.02 -2.12
C SER A 130 5.91 -17.69 -3.60
N ASP A 131 7.02 -17.86 -4.30
CA ASP A 131 7.16 -17.82 -5.76
C ASP A 131 7.28 -19.24 -6.36
N LYS A 132 7.16 -20.29 -5.51
CA LYS A 132 7.28 -21.69 -5.91
C LYS A 132 5.93 -22.39 -5.98
N GLU A 133 5.76 -23.17 -7.03
CA GLU A 133 4.60 -24.02 -7.24
C GLU A 133 4.85 -25.46 -6.78
N TYR A 134 3.81 -26.07 -6.21
CA TYR A 134 3.79 -27.48 -5.83
C TYR A 134 2.48 -28.11 -6.29
N GLN A 135 2.46 -29.44 -6.38
CA GLN A 135 1.24 -30.19 -6.67
C GLN A 135 0.63 -30.73 -5.36
N VAL A 136 -0.57 -30.29 -5.02
CA VAL A 136 -1.34 -30.71 -3.84
C VAL A 136 -2.72 -31.15 -4.31
N ASN A 137 -3.14 -32.37 -3.97
CA ASN A 137 -4.43 -32.95 -4.40
C ASN A 137 -4.67 -32.84 -5.93
N GLY A 138 -3.62 -33.01 -6.73
CA GLY A 138 -3.67 -32.93 -8.19
C GLY A 138 -3.69 -31.51 -8.77
N LYS A 139 -3.80 -30.45 -7.95
CA LYS A 139 -3.78 -29.05 -8.39
C LYS A 139 -2.39 -28.44 -8.18
N ARG A 140 -1.96 -27.59 -9.12
CA ARG A 140 -0.77 -26.73 -8.94
C ARG A 140 -1.15 -25.53 -8.09
N VAL A 141 -0.41 -25.31 -7.02
CA VAL A 141 -0.65 -24.25 -6.04
C VAL A 141 0.66 -23.56 -5.69
N LEU A 142 0.61 -22.24 -5.46
CA LEU A 142 1.72 -21.51 -4.85
C LEU A 142 1.84 -21.94 -3.39
N GLY A 143 3.03 -22.36 -2.98
CA GLY A 143 3.22 -22.90 -1.65
C GLY A 143 4.63 -22.74 -1.11
N ARG A 144 4.77 -22.63 0.21
CA ARG A 144 6.05 -22.61 0.91
C ARG A 144 6.30 -24.01 1.48
N LYS A 145 7.31 -24.71 0.95
CA LYS A 145 7.70 -26.03 1.46
C LYS A 145 8.56 -25.88 2.71
N THR A 146 8.10 -26.48 3.81
CA THR A 146 8.81 -26.60 5.08
C THR A 146 9.16 -28.07 5.34
N PRO A 147 9.96 -28.38 6.37
CA PRO A 147 10.16 -29.77 6.81
C PRO A 147 8.88 -30.51 7.22
N TRP A 148 7.82 -29.79 7.58
CA TRP A 148 6.55 -30.36 8.09
C TRP A 148 5.44 -30.43 7.04
N GLY A 149 5.61 -29.81 5.88
CA GLY A 149 4.58 -29.83 4.84
C GLY A 149 4.69 -28.69 3.84
N ILE A 150 3.61 -28.46 3.11
CA ILE A 150 3.50 -27.37 2.14
C ILE A 150 2.42 -26.41 2.64
N ILE A 151 2.82 -25.17 2.90
CA ILE A 151 1.90 -24.09 3.24
C ILE A 151 1.40 -23.50 1.93
N GLU A 152 0.18 -23.87 1.54
CA GLU A 152 -0.49 -23.29 0.37
C GLU A 152 -0.82 -21.80 0.63
N VAL A 153 -0.23 -20.90 -0.17
CA VAL A 153 -0.29 -19.45 0.06
C VAL A 153 -1.71 -18.90 -0.17
N GLU A 154 -2.44 -19.45 -1.14
CA GLU A 154 -3.79 -18.98 -1.46
C GLU A 154 -4.90 -19.70 -0.68
N ASN A 155 -4.53 -20.62 0.23
CA ASN A 155 -5.48 -21.34 1.07
C ASN A 155 -5.76 -20.56 2.37
N LEU A 156 -7.02 -20.14 2.57
CA LEU A 156 -7.45 -19.36 3.74
C LEU A 156 -7.31 -20.11 5.07
N THR A 157 -7.21 -21.45 5.05
CA THR A 157 -6.94 -22.21 6.27
C THR A 157 -5.46 -22.15 6.68
N HIS A 158 -4.57 -21.71 5.79
CA HIS A 158 -3.13 -21.63 6.03
C HIS A 158 -2.66 -20.20 6.31
N CYS A 159 -3.06 -19.23 5.48
CA CYS A 159 -2.72 -17.83 5.69
C CYS A 159 -3.71 -16.87 5.01
N GLU A 160 -3.55 -15.57 5.27
CA GLU A 160 -4.51 -14.54 4.85
C GLU A 160 -4.08 -13.83 3.54
N PHE A 161 -3.13 -14.39 2.79
CA PHE A 161 -2.67 -13.79 1.54
C PHE A 161 -3.80 -13.64 0.50
N ALA A 162 -4.70 -14.62 0.39
CA ALA A 162 -5.84 -14.52 -0.51
C ALA A 162 -6.78 -13.36 -0.14
N LEU A 163 -6.94 -13.06 1.15
CA LEU A 163 -7.72 -11.90 1.62
C LEU A 163 -7.03 -10.60 1.20
N LEU A 164 -5.71 -10.48 1.43
CA LEU A 164 -4.93 -9.31 1.01
C LEU A 164 -5.00 -9.10 -0.51
N ARG A 165 -4.84 -10.16 -1.30
CA ARG A 165 -4.91 -10.15 -2.76
C ARG A 165 -6.27 -9.64 -3.23
N ASP A 166 -7.35 -10.21 -2.71
CA ASP A 166 -8.71 -9.88 -3.12
C ASP A 166 -9.09 -8.47 -2.66
N PHE A 167 -8.66 -8.07 -1.45
CA PHE A 167 -8.80 -6.70 -0.95
C PHE A 167 -8.16 -5.68 -1.91
N VAL A 168 -6.87 -5.82 -2.21
CA VAL A 168 -6.14 -4.82 -3.01
C VAL A 168 -6.53 -4.84 -4.49
N ILE A 169 -6.74 -6.03 -5.08
CA ILE A 169 -6.85 -6.17 -6.55
C ILE A 169 -8.30 -6.25 -7.03
N ARG A 170 -9.25 -6.68 -6.18
CA ARG A 170 -10.64 -6.92 -6.59
C ARG A 170 -11.60 -5.91 -6.00
N THR A 171 -11.65 -5.78 -4.67
CA THR A 171 -12.71 -5.00 -4.02
C THR A 171 -12.33 -3.53 -3.85
N HIS A 172 -11.09 -3.22 -3.47
CA HIS A 172 -10.69 -1.87 -3.06
C HIS A 172 -9.73 -1.18 -4.04
N LEU A 173 -9.46 -1.77 -5.21
CA LEU A 173 -8.51 -1.22 -6.18
C LEU A 173 -8.87 0.20 -6.61
N GLN A 174 -10.15 0.43 -6.89
CA GLN A 174 -10.61 1.72 -7.38
C GLN A 174 -10.63 2.77 -6.27
N ASP A 175 -11.13 2.42 -5.08
CA ASP A 175 -11.13 3.31 -3.92
C ASP A 175 -9.70 3.72 -3.49
N LEU A 176 -8.74 2.77 -3.47
CA LEU A 176 -7.32 3.08 -3.24
C LEU A 176 -6.78 4.17 -4.21
N LYS A 177 -7.21 4.13 -5.47
CA LYS A 177 -6.82 5.13 -6.47
C LYS A 177 -7.53 6.47 -6.24
N GLU A 178 -8.80 6.43 -5.84
CA GLU A 178 -9.59 7.62 -5.55
C GLU A 178 -9.06 8.36 -4.33
N VAL A 179 -8.79 7.67 -3.22
CA VAL A 179 -8.13 8.26 -2.04
C VAL A 179 -6.75 8.81 -2.43
N THR A 180 -5.98 8.08 -3.25
CA THR A 180 -4.68 8.58 -3.72
C THR A 180 -4.80 9.85 -4.53
N HIS A 181 -5.79 9.96 -5.41
CA HIS A 181 -5.97 11.13 -6.25
C HIS A 181 -6.54 12.31 -5.47
N ASN A 182 -7.66 12.09 -4.78
CA ASN A 182 -8.47 13.13 -4.15
C ASN A 182 -7.90 13.61 -2.82
N ILE A 183 -7.12 12.78 -2.12
CA ILE A 183 -6.57 13.11 -0.80
C ILE A 183 -5.06 13.31 -0.90
N HIS A 184 -4.30 12.25 -1.20
CA HIS A 184 -2.83 12.30 -1.10
C HIS A 184 -2.21 13.22 -2.16
N TYR A 185 -2.61 13.04 -3.43
CA TYR A 185 -2.14 13.87 -4.53
C TYR A 185 -2.63 15.31 -4.44
N GLU A 186 -3.91 15.57 -4.15
CA GLU A 186 -4.40 16.95 -3.98
C GLU A 186 -3.73 17.66 -2.79
N THR A 187 -3.44 16.95 -1.70
CA THR A 187 -2.66 17.50 -0.59
C THR A 187 -1.25 17.89 -1.03
N TYR A 188 -0.59 17.03 -1.81
CA TYR A 188 0.71 17.34 -2.40
C TYR A 188 0.63 18.55 -3.33
N ARG A 189 -0.34 18.57 -4.23
CA ARG A 189 -0.58 19.63 -5.22
C ARG A 189 -0.84 20.98 -4.55
N ALA A 190 -1.70 21.02 -3.53
CA ALA A 190 -1.99 22.23 -2.77
C ALA A 190 -0.73 22.81 -2.10
N LYS A 191 0.08 21.95 -1.45
CA LYS A 191 1.37 22.37 -0.87
C LYS A 191 2.31 22.92 -1.95
N ARG A 192 2.44 22.21 -3.07
CA ARG A 192 3.33 22.57 -4.17
C ARG A 192 3.00 23.93 -4.80
N LEU A 193 1.72 24.22 -4.99
CA LEU A 193 1.24 25.49 -5.55
C LEU A 193 1.47 26.67 -4.59
N ASN A 194 1.32 26.44 -3.29
CA ASN A 194 1.58 27.46 -2.27
C ASN A 194 3.08 27.79 -2.15
N ASP A 195 3.95 26.78 -2.18
CA ASP A 195 5.40 26.96 -2.01
C ASP A 195 6.07 27.65 -3.22
N ASN A 196 5.53 27.47 -4.43
CA ASN A 196 6.09 28.04 -5.66
C ASN A 196 5.42 29.36 -6.13
N GLY A 197 4.43 29.89 -5.39
CA GLY A 197 3.71 31.10 -5.80
C GLY A 197 2.96 30.99 -7.14
N GLY A 198 2.70 29.75 -7.60
CA GLY A 198 2.19 29.45 -8.93
C GLY A 198 2.78 28.17 -9.53
N LEU A 199 2.25 27.75 -10.67
CA LEU A 199 2.66 26.54 -11.40
C LEU A 199 4.17 26.51 -11.67
N PRO A 200 4.83 25.34 -11.62
CA PRO A 200 6.26 25.23 -11.91
C PRO A 200 6.60 25.74 -13.32
N PRO A 201 7.79 26.35 -13.53
CA PRO A 201 8.18 26.86 -14.83
C PRO A 201 8.22 25.74 -15.88
N MET A 202 7.51 25.95 -16.99
CA MET A 202 7.45 25.00 -18.10
C MET A 202 8.83 24.89 -18.76
N THR A 203 9.48 23.73 -18.62
CA THR A 203 10.60 23.37 -19.49
C THR A 203 10.03 22.80 -20.77
N VAL A 204 10.03 23.60 -21.83
CA VAL A 204 9.80 23.12 -23.19
C VAL A 204 11.06 22.35 -23.58
N GLU A 205 11.01 21.03 -23.53
CA GLU A 205 12.05 20.21 -24.17
C GLU A 205 11.87 20.38 -25.69
N THR A 206 12.70 21.25 -26.28
CA THR A 206 12.91 21.28 -27.73
C THR A 206 13.61 19.98 -28.11
N GLU A 207 12.87 19.08 -28.78
CA GLU A 207 13.45 17.98 -29.54
C GLU A 207 14.38 18.56 -30.60
N GLU A 208 15.69 18.55 -30.35
CA GLU A 208 16.70 18.73 -31.40
C GLU A 208 16.67 17.51 -32.30
N ASN A 209 16.02 17.65 -33.46
CA ASN A 209 16.14 16.71 -34.57
C ASN A 209 17.62 16.63 -35.00
N HIS A 210 18.30 15.56 -34.60
CA HIS A 210 19.50 15.12 -35.30
C HIS A 210 19.08 14.46 -36.61
N GLU A 211 19.00 15.25 -37.68
CA GLU A 211 19.16 14.74 -39.04
C GLU A 211 20.62 14.30 -39.22
N SER A 212 20.84 13.00 -39.15
CA SER A 212 22.01 12.35 -39.73
C SER A 212 21.53 11.11 -40.48
N ASN A 213 21.37 11.25 -41.80
CA ASN A 213 21.70 10.28 -42.85
C ASN A 213 20.99 10.63 -44.17
N LEU A 214 21.72 11.23 -45.11
CA LEU A 214 21.92 10.80 -46.51
C LEU A 214 22.81 11.79 -47.25
#